data_AF-A0A948AUM7-F1
#
_entry.id   AF-A0A948AUM7-F1
#
_cell.length_a   1.000
_cell.length_b   1.000
_cell.length_c   1.000
_cell.angle_alpha   90.00
_cell.angle_beta   90.00
_cell.angle_gamma   90.00
#
_symmetry.space_group_name_H-M   'P 1'
#
loop_
_entity.id
_entity.type
_entity.pdbx_description
1 polymer ?
#
loop_
_entity_poly.entity_id
_entity_poly.type
_entity_poly.pdbx_seq_one_letter_code
_entity_poly.pdbx_strand_id
1 'polypeptide(L)' 'MIYAVKKQNESNERLISRFKKTVQRSRTLLNAKQHRFHEQPPRKRYIRQAAVMRAHHRKNRQKAQYYSS' A
#
# COMPACT_ATOMS: atom_id res chain seq x y z
N MET A 1 -9.14 -14.59 7.86
CA MET A 1 -8.72 -15.66 6.94
C MET A 1 -9.04 -15.21 5.52
N ILE A 2 -8.06 -15.26 4.60
CA ILE A 2 -8.23 -14.81 3.20
C ILE A 2 -8.24 -16.04 2.31
N TYR A 3 -9.31 -16.23 1.55
CA TYR A 3 -9.45 -17.33 0.60
C TYR A 3 -10.17 -16.84 -0.65
N ALA A 4 -9.99 -17.54 -1.76
CA ALA A 4 -10.69 -17.29 -3.00
C ALA A 4 -11.26 -18.61 -3.53
N VAL A 5 -12.57 -18.64 -3.75
CA VAL A 5 -13.27 -19.78 -4.36
C VAL A 5 -13.39 -19.51 -5.87
N LYS A 6 -13.13 -20.53 -6.69
CA LYS A 6 -13.25 -20.44 -8.15
C LYS A 6 -14.71 -20.22 -8.54
N LYS A 7 -14.97 -19.25 -9.42
CA LYS A 7 -16.31 -19.02 -9.98
C LYS A 7 -16.51 -19.84 -11.26
N GLN A 8 -17.76 -20.09 -11.63
CA GLN A 8 -18.11 -20.70 -12.91
C GLN A 8 -17.55 -19.83 -14.06
N ASN A 9 -16.93 -20.46 -15.05
CA ASN A 9 -16.29 -19.81 -16.21
C ASN A 9 -15.13 -18.85 -15.87
N GLU A 10 -14.51 -19.00 -14.69
CA GLU A 10 -13.30 -18.25 -14.34
C GLU A 10 -12.02 -19.00 -14.75
N SER A 11 -11.11 -18.31 -15.43
CA SER A 11 -9.76 -18.82 -15.67
C SER A 11 -8.93 -18.80 -14.39
N ASN A 12 -7.98 -19.74 -14.27
CA ASN A 12 -7.14 -19.84 -13.08
C ASN A 12 -6.32 -18.56 -12.82
N GLU A 13 -5.87 -17.87 -13.87
CA GLU A 13 -5.15 -16.61 -13.74
C GLU A 13 -6.00 -15.49 -13.12
N ARG A 14 -7.28 -15.40 -13.52
CA ARG A 14 -8.23 -14.43 -12.95
C ARG A 14 -8.49 -14.71 -11.47
N LEU A 15 -8.60 -15.98 -11.10
CA LEU A 15 -8.73 -16.41 -9.71
C LEU A 15 -7.51 -15.99 -8.88
N ILE A 16 -6.29 -16.28 -9.36
CA ILE A 16 -5.03 -15.90 -8.70
C ILE A 16 -4.94 -14.38 -8.55
N SER A 17 -5.27 -13.63 -9.60
CA SER A 17 -5.26 -12.16 -9.57
C SER A 17 -6.23 -11.61 -8.53
N ARG A 18 -7.46 -12.16 -8.44
CA ARG A 18 -8.42 -11.79 -7.39
C ARG A 18 -7.88 -12.10 -6.00
N PHE A 19 -7.34 -13.29 -5.79
CA PHE A 19 -6.76 -13.68 -4.51
C PHE A 19 -5.65 -12.70 -4.09
N LYS A 20 -4.71 -12.39 -5.00
CA LYS A 20 -3.64 -11.41 -4.76
C LYS A 20 -4.19 -10.03 -4.39
N LYS A 21 -5.23 -9.54 -5.08
CA LYS A 21 -5.89 -8.27 -4.75
C LYS A 21 -6.50 -8.30 -3.35
N THR A 22 -7.15 -9.39 -2.95
CA THR A 22 -7.73 -9.53 -1.61
C THR A 22 -6.63 -9.55 -0.53
N VAL A 23 -5.53 -10.27 -0.77
CA VAL A 23 -4.36 -10.28 0.12
C VAL A 23 -3.78 -8.87 0.26
N GLN A 24 -3.57 -8.14 -0.83
CA GLN A 24 -3.06 -6.77 -0.78
C GLN A 24 -4.02 -5.82 -0.04
N ARG A 25 -5.33 -5.92 -0.30
CA ARG A 25 -6.36 -5.11 0.36
C ARG A 25 -6.41 -5.33 1.87
N SER A 26 -6.18 -6.56 2.32
CA SER A 26 -6.20 -6.91 3.75
C SER A 26 -5.08 -6.27 4.56
N ARG A 27 -4.00 -5.82 3.89
CA ARG A 27 -2.76 -5.31 4.52
C ARG A 27 -2.08 -6.28 5.49
N THR A 28 -2.49 -7.55 5.56
CA THR A 28 -1.93 -8.53 6.50
C THR A 28 -0.41 -8.65 6.35
N LEU A 29 0.10 -8.65 5.12
CA LEU A 29 1.55 -8.70 4.86
C LEU A 29 2.28 -7.42 5.32
N LEU A 30 1.66 -6.25 5.15
CA LEU A 30 2.25 -4.98 5.59
C LEU A 30 2.30 -4.90 7.12
N ASN A 31 1.21 -5.31 7.78
CA ASN A 31 1.14 -5.35 9.23
C ASN A 31 2.16 -6.36 9.79
N ALA A 32 2.25 -7.56 9.21
CA ALA A 32 3.24 -8.56 9.61
C ALA A 32 4.67 -8.03 9.47
N LYS A 33 4.97 -7.30 8.38
CA LYS A 33 6.27 -6.67 8.19
C LYS A 33 6.55 -5.57 9.22
N GLN A 34 5.55 -4.74 9.52
CA GLN A 34 5.66 -3.66 10.50
C GLN A 34 5.87 -4.21 11.92
N HIS A 35 5.17 -5.28 12.29
CA HIS A 35 5.27 -5.92 13.60
C HIS A 35 6.44 -6.91 13.71
N ARG A 36 7.26 -7.08 12.66
CA ARG A 36 8.41 -8.00 12.67
C ARG A 36 9.43 -7.63 13.73
N PHE A 37 9.61 -6.34 13.99
CA PHE A 37 10.50 -5.82 15.02
C PHE A 37 9.75 -4.84 15.91
N HIS A 38 10.19 -4.70 17.16
CA HIS A 38 9.67 -3.68 18.06
C HIS A 38 10.19 -2.30 17.62
N GLU A 39 9.28 -1.41 17.26
CA GLU A 39 9.56 -0.01 16.92
C GLU A 39 8.89 0.92 17.93
N GLN A 40 9.63 1.90 18.45
CA GLN A 40 9.05 2.92 19.33
C GLN A 40 8.12 3.85 18.53
N PRO A 41 7.03 4.35 19.14
CA PRO A 41 6.15 5.30 18.46
C PRO A 41 6.93 6.57 18.06
N PRO A 42 6.65 7.13 16.87
CA PRO A 42 7.41 8.27 16.37
C PRO A 42 7.18 9.51 17.23
N ARG A 43 8.27 10.20 17.60
CA ARG A 43 8.20 11.49 18.28
C ARG A 43 7.55 12.55 17.38
N LYS A 44 6.97 13.60 17.98
CA LYS A 44 6.32 14.72 17.26
C LYS A 44 7.20 15.31 16.14
N ARG A 45 8.53 15.38 16.33
CA ARG A 45 9.50 15.82 15.32
C ARG A 45 9.46 14.96 14.04
N TYR A 46 9.46 13.64 14.18
CA TYR A 46 9.45 12.70 13.05
C TYR A 46 8.11 12.73 12.31
N ILE A 47 6.99 12.87 13.04
CA ILE A 47 5.66 13.03 12.44
C ILE A 47 5.61 14.29 11.56
N ARG A 48 6.17 15.40 12.06
CA ARG A 48 6.27 16.67 11.31
C ARG A 48 7.14 16.51 10.06
N GLN A 49 8.32 15.90 10.19
CA GLN A 49 9.22 15.65 9.05
C GLN A 49 8.54 14.81 7.97
N ALA A 50 7.85 13.74 8.35
CA ALA A 50 7.10 12.90 7.41
C ALA A 50 5.97 13.69 6.71
N ALA A 51 5.30 14.60 7.41
CA ALA A 51 4.27 15.45 6.81
C ALA A 51 4.85 16.46 5.80
N VAL A 52 5.98 17.09 6.13
CA VAL A 52 6.70 17.99 5.22
C VAL A 52 7.14 17.26 3.95
N MET A 53 7.73 16.06 4.09
CA MET A 53 8.14 15.26 2.94
C MET A 53 6.95 14.84 2.07
N ARG A 54 5.81 14.47 2.68
CA ARG A 54 4.57 14.19 1.94
C ARG A 54 4.09 15.41 1.14
N ALA A 55 4.18 16.61 1.70
CA ALA A 55 3.84 17.83 0.97
C ALA A 55 4.80 18.09 -0.20
N HIS A 56 6.10 17.92 0.02
CA HIS A 56 7.13 18.05 -1.02
C HIS A 56 6.88 17.09 -2.19
N HIS A 57 6.64 15.80 -1.93
CA HIS A 57 6.34 14.83 -2.98
C HIS A 57 5.05 15.14 -3.74
N ARG A 58 4.01 15.66 -3.06
CA ARG A 58 2.77 16.11 -3.72
C ARG A 58 3.03 17.28 -4.67
N LYS A 59 3.81 18.27 -4.25
CA LYS A 59 4.21 19.41 -5.10
C LYS A 59 4.99 18.94 -6.33
N ASN A 60 5.95 18.04 -6.15
CA ASN A 60 6.75 17.52 -7.26
C ASN A 60 5.90 16.72 -8.25
N ARG A 61 4.92 15.96 -7.77
CA ARG A 61 3.98 15.24 -8.65
C ARG A 61 3.13 16.19 -9.49
N GLN A 62 2.60 17.27 -8.89
CA GLN A 62 1.84 18.28 -9.63
C GLN A 62 2.72 18.98 -10.67
N LYS A 63 3.94 19.34 -10.29
CA LYS A 63 4.93 19.92 -11.21
C LYS A 63 5.19 18.98 -12.39
N ALA A 64 5.47 17.70 -12.12
CA ALA A 64 5.72 16.71 -13.16
C ALA A 64 4.52 16.52 -14.11
N GLN A 65 3.29 16.52 -13.59
CA GLN A 65 2.07 16.46 -14.41
C GLN A 65 1.96 17.67 -15.35
N TYR A 66 2.26 18.87 -14.86
CA TYR A 66 2.22 20.09 -15.66
C TYR A 66 3.21 20.08 -16.82
N TYR A 67 4.42 19.55 -16.63
CA TYR A 67 5.44 19.47 -17.68
C TYR A 67 5.35 18.21 -18.56
N SER A 68 4.46 17.27 -18.25
CA SER A 68 4.18 16.11 -19.11
C SER A 68 2.91 16.26 -19.96
N SER A 69 2.24 17.40 -19.84
CA SER A 69 1.06 17.79 -20.63
C SER A 69 1.51 18.66 -21.80
#